data_AF-A0A933LSX0-F1
#
_entry.id   AF-A0A933LSX0-F1
#
_cell.length_a   1.000
_cell.length_b   1.000
_cell.length_c   1.000
_cell.angle_alpha   90.00
_cell.angle_beta   90.00
_cell.angle_gamma   90.00
#
_symmetry.space_group_name_H-M   'P 1'
#
loop_
_entity.id
_entity.type
_entity.pdbx_description
1 polymer ?
#
loop_
_entity_poly.entity_id
_entity_poly.type
_entity_poly.pdbx_seq_one_letter_code
_entity_poly.pdbx_strand_id
1 'polypeptide(L)'
;MKYEDALKRLEKLVAELEKSDVDLETRLKRFEEGTKLARLLLKKLEQAQKKVELLVKTNVGEATLVPFDDDANDDTSTEDQPSS
;
A
#
# COMPACT_ATOMS: atom_id res chain seq x y z
N MET A 1 -13.68 -8.32 8.03
CA MET A 1 -12.82 -7.37 8.77
C MET A 1 -12.91 -5.99 8.11
N LYS A 2 -13.10 -4.93 8.91
CA LYS A 2 -13.08 -3.54 8.42
C LYS A 2 -11.64 -3.11 8.12
N TYR A 3 -11.46 -1.98 7.42
CA TYR A 3 -10.12 -1.50 7.07
C TYR A 3 -9.34 -1.11 8.33
N GLU A 4 -9.98 -0.38 9.23
CA GLU A 4 -9.47 0.14 10.48
C GLU A 4 -9.05 -1.00 11.42
N ASP A 5 -9.86 -2.06 11.47
CA ASP A 5 -9.54 -3.26 12.27
C ASP A 5 -8.28 -3.97 11.74
N ALA A 6 -8.16 -4.08 10.41
CA ALA A 6 -7.01 -4.72 9.76
C ALA A 6 -5.73 -3.89 9.94
N LEU A 7 -5.84 -2.56 9.83
CA LEU A 7 -4.72 -1.64 10.03
C LEU A 7 -4.23 -1.70 11.48
N LYS A 8 -5.14 -1.61 12.45
CA LYS A 8 -4.81 -1.71 13.88
C LYS A 8 -4.15 -3.03 14.23
N ARG A 9 -4.58 -4.13 13.59
CA ARG A 9 -3.93 -5.44 13.78
C ARG A 9 -2.53 -5.47 13.20
N LEU A 10 -2.33 -4.89 12.01
CA LEU A 10 -1.03 -4.82 11.36
C LEU A 10 -0.03 -4.00 12.18
N GLU A 11 -0.43 -2.83 12.69
CA GLU A 11 0.39 -2.00 13.58
C GLU A 11 0.81 -2.77 14.84
N LYS A 12 -0.12 -3.52 15.43
CA LYS A 12 0.15 -4.37 16.59
C LYS A 12 1.17 -5.46 16.26
N LEU A 13 1.06 -6.09 15.09
CA LEU A 13 2.02 -7.12 14.65
C LEU A 13 3.42 -6.55 14.44
N VAL A 14 3.53 -5.35 13.85
CA VAL A 14 4.81 -4.65 13.68
C VAL A 14 5.45 -4.38 15.05
N ALA A 15 4.70 -3.79 15.98
CA ALA A 15 5.18 -3.53 17.34
C ALA A 15 5.54 -4.83 18.10
N GLU A 16 4.88 -5.95 17.79
CA GLU A 16 5.20 -7.26 18.35
C GLU A 16 6.45 -7.90 17.72
N LEU A 17 6.78 -7.57 16.46
CA LEU A 17 7.97 -8.06 15.74
C LEU A 17 9.25 -7.29 16.13
N GLU A 18 9.12 -6.04 16.56
CA GLU A 18 10.24 -5.22 17.05
C GLU A 18 10.74 -5.65 18.43
N LYS A 19 9.98 -6.48 19.15
CA LYS A 19 10.40 -7.02 20.44
C LYS A 19 11.45 -8.11 20.23
N SER A 20 12.56 -7.99 20.94
CA SER A 20 13.71 -8.92 20.86
C SER A 20 13.46 -10.32 21.44
N ASP A 21 12.36 -10.51 22.16
CA ASP A 21 12.10 -11.73 22.95
C ASP A 21 11.02 -12.63 22.33
N VAL A 22 11.14 -12.89 21.03
CA VAL A 22 10.17 -13.69 20.27
C VAL A 22 10.91 -14.79 19.54
N ASP A 23 10.50 -16.04 19.77
CA ASP A 23 11.08 -17.18 19.08
C ASP A 23 10.89 -17.09 17.55
N LEU A 24 11.71 -17.83 16.80
CA LEU A 24 11.71 -17.79 15.34
C LEU A 24 10.36 -18.21 14.73
N GLU A 25 9.71 -19.23 15.30
CA GLU A 25 8.44 -19.75 14.78
C GLU A 25 7.33 -18.70 14.92
N THR A 26 7.26 -18.03 16.06
CA THR A 26 6.34 -16.94 16.34
C THR A 26 6.62 -15.73 15.44
N ARG A 27 7.89 -15.38 15.19
CA ARG A 27 8.25 -14.32 14.23
C ARG A 27 7.78 -14.65 12.80
N LEU A 28 7.97 -15.88 12.35
CA LEU A 28 7.51 -16.33 11.03
C LEU A 28 5.98 -16.28 10.91
N LYS A 29 5.25 -16.76 11.92
CA LYS A 29 3.77 -16.70 11.94
C LYS A 29 3.26 -15.25 11.89
N ARG A 30 3.86 -14.36 12.69
CA ARG A 30 3.50 -12.93 12.70
C ARG A 30 3.80 -12.24 11.37
N PHE A 31 4.93 -12.56 10.74
CA PHE A 31 5.28 -12.05 9.43
C PHE A 31 4.28 -12.50 8.34
N GLU A 32 3.90 -13.78 8.35
CA GLU A 32 2.90 -14.31 7.43
C GLU A 32 1.54 -13.63 7.61
N GLU A 33 1.10 -13.44 8.87
CA GLU A 33 -0.12 -12.71 9.20
C GLU A 33 -0.05 -11.25 8.72
N GLY A 34 1.05 -10.55 9.00
CA GLY A 34 1.28 -9.17 8.58
C GLY A 34 1.22 -9.02 7.06
N THR A 35 1.82 -9.94 6.33
CA THR A 35 1.80 -9.96 4.85
C THR A 35 0.39 -10.14 4.31
N LYS A 36 -0.42 -11.01 4.94
CA LYS A 36 -1.84 -11.21 4.57
C LYS A 36 -2.67 -9.95 4.83
N LEU A 37 -2.45 -9.27 5.96
CA LEU A 37 -3.15 -8.04 6.31
C LEU A 37 -2.79 -6.89 5.36
N ALA A 38 -1.50 -6.72 5.03
CA ALA A 38 -1.06 -5.71 4.08
C ALA A 38 -1.73 -5.88 2.70
N ARG A 39 -1.76 -7.11 2.18
CA ARG A 39 -2.47 -7.43 0.92
C ARG A 39 -3.97 -7.14 1.00
N LEU A 40 -4.60 -7.45 2.13
CA LEU A 40 -6.02 -7.16 2.35
C LEU A 40 -6.31 -5.65 2.36
N LEU A 41 -5.45 -4.86 3.00
CA LEU A 41 -5.57 -3.40 3.06
C LEU A 41 -5.44 -2.78 1.67
N LEU A 42 -4.43 -3.17 0.90
CA LEU A 42 -4.25 -2.71 -0.48
C LEU A 42 -5.47 -3.02 -1.35
N LYS A 43 -5.99 -4.25 -1.28
CA LYS A 43 -7.19 -4.64 -2.02
C LYS A 43 -8.42 -3.80 -1.64
N LYS A 44 -8.56 -3.42 -0.38
CA LYS A 44 -9.67 -2.56 0.07
C LYS A 44 -9.54 -1.14 -0.48
N LEU A 45 -8.31 -0.60 -0.52
CA LEU A 45 -8.05 0.72 -1.12
C LEU A 45 -8.35 0.70 -2.62
N GLU A 46 -7.88 -0.32 -3.34
CA GLU A 46 -8.17 -0.49 -4.78
C GLU A 46 -9.68 -0.55 -5.06
N GLN A 47 -10.43 -1.27 -4.22
CA GLN A 47 -11.89 -1.32 -4.33
C GLN A 47 -12.55 0.04 -4.07
N ALA A 48 -12.07 0.78 -3.07
CA ALA A 48 -12.56 2.12 -2.78
C ALA A 48 -12.27 3.08 -3.95
N GLN A 49 -11.06 3.04 -4.50
CA GLN A 49 -10.66 3.82 -5.66
C GLN A 49 -11.57 3.53 -6.87
N LYS A 50 -11.75 2.26 -7.25
CA LYS A 50 -12.63 1.88 -8.36
C LYS A 50 -14.07 2.36 -8.17
N LYS A 51 -14.56 2.35 -6.93
CA LYS A 51 -15.90 2.85 -6.61
C LYS A 51 -15.98 4.36 -6.80
N VAL A 52 -14.96 5.11 -6.38
CA VAL A 52 -14.87 6.56 -6.62
C VAL A 52 -14.80 6.85 -8.12
N GLU A 53 -13.97 6.13 -8.88
CA GLU A 53 -13.86 6.27 -10.33
C GLU A 53 -15.21 6.06 -11.02
N LEU A 54 -15.97 5.02 -10.64
CA LEU A 54 -17.29 4.78 -11.20
C LEU A 54 -18.28 5.90 -10.87
N LEU A 55 -18.28 6.39 -9.63
CA LEU A 55 -19.14 7.50 -9.20
C LEU A 55 -18.80 8.78 -9.96
N VAL A 56 -17.51 9.09 -10.17
CA VAL A 56 -17.08 10.25 -10.94
C VAL A 56 -17.53 10.14 -12.40
N LYS A 57 -17.32 8.99 -13.05
CA LYS A 57 -17.77 8.72 -14.43
C LYS A 57 -19.29 8.78 -14.62
N THR A 58 -20.06 8.47 -13.58
CA THR A 58 -21.53 8.51 -13.64
C THR A 58 -22.12 9.89 -13.32
N ASN A 59 -21.38 10.73 -12.59
CA ASN A 59 -21.86 12.05 -12.15
C ASN A 59 -21.38 13.21 -13.04
N VAL A 60 -20.38 13.00 -13.91
CA VAL A 60 -19.87 14.00 -14.84
C VAL A 60 -19.54 13.31 -16.17
N GLY A 61 -20.18 13.73 -17.27
CA GLY A 61 -19.72 13.38 -18.61
C GLY A 61 -18.27 13.83 -18.77
N GLU A 62 -17.36 12.89 -19.00
CA GLU A 62 -15.92 13.10 -19.21
C GLU A 62 -15.16 13.84 -18.09
N ALA A 63 -15.11 13.25 -16.89
CA ALA A 63 -14.04 13.61 -15.94
C ALA A 63 -12.83 12.68 -16.15
N THR A 64 -11.81 13.19 -16.83
CA THR A 64 -10.51 12.52 -17.00
C THR A 64 -9.75 12.57 -15.67
N LEU A 65 -9.56 11.42 -15.03
CA LEU A 65 -8.68 11.28 -13.87
C LEU A 65 -7.37 10.63 -14.30
N VAL A 66 -6.27 11.23 -13.88
CA VAL A 66 -4.91 10.74 -14.10
C VAL A 66 -4.57 9.70 -13.03
N PRO A 67 -3.89 8.59 -13.38
CA PRO A 67 -3.34 7.66 -12.39
C PRO A 67 -2.44 8.38 -11.39
N PHE A 68 -2.50 7.98 -10.13
CA PHE A 68 -1.53 8.41 -9.14
C PHE A 68 -0.33 7.48 -9.28
N ASP A 69 0.77 7.97 -9.88
CA ASP A 69 2.01 7.21 -10.00
C ASP A 69 2.67 7.12 -8.63
N ASP A 70 2.72 5.91 -8.08
CA ASP A 70 3.41 5.56 -6.83
C ASP A 70 4.87 5.15 -7.11
N ASP A 71 5.43 5.57 -8.24
CA ASP A 71 6.83 5.36 -8.61
C ASP A 71 7.72 6.40 -7.92
N ALA A 72 7.80 6.31 -6.59
CA ALA A 72 8.90 6.85 -5.83
C ALA A 72 10.13 5.93 -5.95
N ASN A 73 10.65 5.75 -7.17
CA ASN A 73 12.02 5.27 -7.40
C ASN A 73 12.43 5.48 -8.86
N ASP A 74 12.79 6.71 -9.25
CA ASP A 74 13.73 6.90 -10.36
C ASP A 74 14.79 7.93 -9.98
N ASP A 75 15.98 7.36 -9.87
CA ASP A 75 17.28 7.93 -9.60
C ASP A 75 17.51 9.17 -10.49
N THR A 76 17.62 10.36 -9.88
CA THR A 76 18.04 11.57 -10.59
C THR A 76 19.52 11.47 -10.94
N SER A 77 19.83 10.67 -11.96
CA SER A 77 21.08 10.74 -12.70
C SER A 77 20.81 11.46 -14.02
N THR A 78 20.62 12.77 -13.94
CA THR A 78 20.73 13.66 -15.09
C THR A 78 21.98 14.50 -14.89
N GLU A 79 23.14 13.96 -15.29
CA GLU A 79 24.30 14.79 -15.59
C GLU A 79 24.45 14.82 -17.10
N ASP A 80 24.05 15.96 -17.67
CA ASP A 80 24.16 16.33 -19.07
C ASP A 80 25.59 16.10 -19.61
N GLN A 81 25.72 15.27 -20.63
CA GLN A 81 26.80 15.38 -21.60
C GLN A 81 26.27 16.16 -22.81
N PRO A 82 26.64 17.45 -23.01
CA PRO A 82 26.58 18.04 -24.32
C PRO A 82 27.84 17.68 -25.09
N SER A 83 27.64 16.93 -26.17
CA SER A 83 28.61 16.72 -27.23
C SER A 83 28.97 18.06 -27.91
N SER A 84 30.26 18.41 -27.93
CA SER A 84 30.95 19.15 -29.00
C SER A 84 32.46 19.07 -28.78
#